data_AF-F9RU23-F1
#
_entry.id   AF-F9RU23-F1
#
_cell.length_a   1.000
_cell.length_b   1.000
_cell.length_c   1.000
_cell.angle_alpha   90.00
_cell.angle_beta   90.00
_cell.angle_gamma   90.00
#
_symmetry.space_group_name_H-M   'P 1'
#
loop_
_entity.id
_entity.type
_entity.pdbx_description
1 polymer ?
#
loop_
_entity_poly.entity_id
_entity_poly.type
_entity_poly.pdbx_seq_one_letter_code
_entity_poly.pdbx_strand_id
1 'polypeptide(L)' 'MRKHYTVEGDINAKKAKDAYPKLALCETCVSGYIVISEGERTYDQCAKCGADD' A
#
# COMPACT_ATOMS: atom_id res chain seq x y z
N MET A 1 3.21 -7.81 10.55
CA MET A 1 1.94 -7.12 10.87
C MET A 1 1.50 -6.26 9.68
N ARG A 2 0.26 -6.40 9.21
CA ARG A 2 -0.23 -5.73 7.99
C ARG A 2 -0.96 -4.42 8.32
N LYS A 3 -0.77 -3.42 7.47
CA LYS A 3 -1.47 -2.13 7.56
C LYS A 3 -1.88 -1.68 6.17
N HIS A 4 -2.82 -0.76 6.11
CA HIS A 4 -3.04 0.01 4.89
C HIS A 4 -1.88 0.97 4.68
N TYR A 5 -1.19 0.87 3.56
CA TYR A 5 -0.15 1.80 3.18
C TYR A 5 -0.64 2.62 2.00
N THR A 6 -0.57 3.94 2.14
CA THR A 6 -0.71 4.85 1.01
C THR A 6 0.64 4.92 0.35
N VAL A 7 0.75 4.35 -0.85
CA VAL A 7 2.00 4.34 -1.60
C VAL A 7 1.94 5.37 -2.71
N GLU A 8 3.10 5.85 -3.13
CA GLU A 8 3.21 6.70 -4.31
C GLU A 8 2.90 5.86 -5.56
N GLY A 9 1.85 6.23 -6.26
CA GLY A 9 1.41 5.65 -7.51
C GLY A 9 1.80 6.54 -8.68
N ASP A 10 0.82 6.93 -9.49
CA ASP A 10 1.08 7.69 -10.70
C ASP A 10 0.88 9.19 -10.46
N ILE A 11 1.97 9.90 -10.16
CA ILE A 11 1.93 11.35 -9.84
C ILE A 11 1.37 12.23 -10.97
N ASN A 12 1.28 11.69 -12.20
CA ASN A 12 0.66 12.35 -13.35
C ASN A 12 -0.83 12.02 -13.51
N ALA A 13 -1.39 11.14 -12.69
CA ALA A 13 -2.79 10.80 -12.77
C ALA A 13 -3.68 11.98 -12.36
N LYS A 14 -4.68 12.28 -13.20
CA LYS A 14 -5.71 13.31 -12.94
C LYS A 14 -6.54 13.06 -11.69
N LYS A 15 -6.50 11.85 -11.12
CA LYS A 15 -7.25 11.46 -9.93
C LYS A 15 -6.28 11.19 -8.79
N ALA A 16 -6.50 11.86 -7.66
CA ALA A 16 -5.69 11.68 -6.45
C ALA A 16 -5.65 10.22 -5.94
N LYS A 17 -6.68 9.42 -6.26
CA LYS A 17 -6.75 7.99 -5.90
C LYS A 17 -5.76 7.13 -6.69
N ASP A 18 -5.43 7.54 -7.92
CA ASP A 18 -4.45 6.86 -8.79
C ASP A 18 -3.03 7.37 -8.51
N ALA A 19 -2.89 8.64 -8.11
CA ALA A 19 -1.62 9.18 -7.67
C ALA A 19 -1.15 8.58 -6.34
N TYR A 20 -2.10 8.28 -5.43
CA TYR A 20 -1.80 7.77 -4.11
C TYR A 20 -2.73 6.61 -3.73
N PRO A 21 -2.55 5.43 -4.36
CA PRO A 21 -3.36 4.27 -4.04
C PRO A 21 -3.08 3.78 -2.61
N LYS A 22 -4.16 3.44 -1.90
CA LYS A 22 -4.09 2.71 -0.63
C LYS A 22 -4.06 1.22 -0.92
N LEU A 23 -3.01 0.55 -0.49
CA LEU A 23 -2.82 -0.89 -0.64
C LEU A 23 -2.48 -1.51 0.71
N ALA A 24 -3.10 -2.65 1.02
CA ALA A 24 -2.66 -3.49 2.14
C ALA A 24 -1.35 -4.18 1.75
N LEU A 25 -0.25 -3.86 2.43
CA LEU A 25 1.06 -4.44 2.13
C LEU A 25 1.64 -5.16 3.35
N CYS A 26 2.42 -6.20 3.07
CA CYS A 26 3.24 -6.90 4.06
C CYS A 26 4.50 -6.08 4.38
N GLU A 27 5.16 -6.28 5.54
CA GLU A 27 6.39 -5.54 5.91
C GLU A 27 7.54 -5.74 4.90
N THR A 28 7.59 -6.90 4.25
CA THR A 28 8.54 -7.19 3.17
C THR A 28 8.18 -6.45 1.88
N CYS A 29 6.89 -6.41 1.57
CA CYS A 29 6.35 -5.87 0.33
C CYS A 29 6.41 -4.36 0.32
N VAL A 30 6.07 -3.74 1.46
CA VAL A 30 6.04 -2.30 1.66
C VAL A 30 7.43 -1.69 1.55
N SER A 31 8.49 -2.45 1.87
CA SER A 31 9.88 -2.01 1.72
C SER A 31 10.26 -1.70 0.27
N GLY A 32 9.55 -2.28 -0.72
CA GLY A 32 9.73 -1.98 -2.15
C GLY A 32 8.85 -0.84 -2.66
N TYR A 33 8.09 -0.16 -1.80
CA TYR A 33 7.24 0.97 -2.14
C TYR A 33 7.64 2.23 -1.38
N ILE A 34 7.37 3.38 -1.99
CA ILE A 34 7.44 4.67 -1.31
C ILE A 34 6.14 4.84 -0.53
N VAL A 35 6.18 4.59 0.77
CA VAL A 35 5.05 4.85 1.67
C VAL A 35 4.99 6.32 1.99
N ILE A 36 3.86 6.93 1.66
CA ILE A 36 3.58 8.33 1.96
C ILE A 36 2.83 8.42 3.29
N SER A 37 1.96 7.46 3.56
CA SER A 37 1.17 7.44 4.79
C SER A 37 0.86 6.01 5.23
N GLU A 38 1.22 5.69 6.46
CA GLU A 38 0.82 4.46 7.13
C GLU A 38 -0.56 4.65 7.77
N GLY A 39 -1.50 3.80 7.36
CA GLY A 39 -2.84 3.72 7.91
C GLY A 39 -2.98 2.66 9.00
N GLU A 40 -4.23 2.33 9.29
CA GLU A 40 -4.59 1.37 10.33
C GLU A 40 -4.16 -0.06 9.99
N ARG A 41 -4.00 -0.88 11.04
CA ARG A 41 -3.79 -2.32 10.90
C ARG A 41 -4.98 -2.93 10.16
N THR A 42 -4.68 -3.76 9.18
CA THR A 42 -5.69 -4.45 8.38
C THR A 42 -5.47 -5.96 8.45
N TYR A 43 -6.56 -6.70 8.28
CA TYR A 43 -6.56 -8.15 8.08
C TYR A 43 -6.60 -8.53 6.60
N ASP A 44 -6.66 -7.54 5.69
CA ASP A 44 -6.57 -7.79 4.26
C ASP A 44 -5.26 -8.47 3.88
N GLN A 45 -5.36 -9.37 2.90
CA GLN A 45 -4.21 -10.01 2.28
C GLN A 45 -3.33 -8.97 1.59
N CYS A 46 -2.04 -9.25 1.53
CA CYS A 46 -1.14 -8.33 0.85
C CYS A 46 -1.55 -8.19 -0.62
N ALA A 47 -1.85 -6.97 -1.05
CA ALA A 47 -2.27 -6.66 -2.41
C ALA A 47 -1.25 -7.08 -3.49
N LYS A 48 0.02 -7.32 -3.10
CA LYS A 48 1.09 -7.67 -4.04
C LYS A 48 1.42 -9.16 -4.11
N CYS A 49 1.56 -9.82 -2.96
CA CYS A 49 1.92 -11.23 -2.92
C CYS A 49 0.76 -12.13 -2.52
N GLY A 50 -0.37 -11.58 -2.10
CA GLY A 50 -1.47 -12.32 -1.49
C GLY A 50 -1.06 -13.05 -0.20
N ALA A 51 0.16 -12.84 0.29
CA ALA A 51 0.69 -13.61 1.39
C ALA A 51 -0.01 -13.20 2.69
N ASP A 52 -0.50 -14.24 3.37
CA ASP A 52 -1.08 -14.21 4.70
C ASP A 52 -0.03 -14.43 5.79
N ASP A 53 1.25 -14.16 5.49
CA ASP A 53 2.39 -14.27 6.42
C ASP A 53 2.75 -12.94 7.10
#